data_AF-A0A075HDL1-F1
#
_entry.id   AF-A0A075HDL1-F1
#
_cell.length_a   1.000
_cell.length_b   1.000
_cell.length_c   1.000
_cell.angle_alpha   90.00
_cell.angle_beta   90.00
_cell.angle_gamma   90.00
#
_symmetry.space_group_name_H-M   'P 1'
#
loop_
_entity.id
_entity.type
_entity.pdbx_description
1 polymer ?
#
loop_
_entity_poly.entity_id
_entity_poly.type
_entity_poly.pdbx_seq_one_letter_code
_entity_poly.pdbx_strand_id
1 'polypeptide(L)'
;MWFAQTNTGMIAKFDPLTETFTEYDNSVWENVEKIFVASAIENNVEPTKLRSMMWGIDYFPDGSVWFTDEATDAIWKFSIDDESYNRISYSNLDESKSSLPQKLVIEGSKIIINDFTGGRLSFLDYAQDEQGLLHYAIPSVMENAVTSDFAIDSDKNVWYTNWVPSGQGILVKFDYPGYEFQSTQGEVTQGLLLQDFVEWYNFPAGLTTPNGVAVGPDQKIWLADTSSNYFFSFDPKTEKFTKYVTSIPTIDSYGNASGFIKNPVSRPYWIEHSGGDLIMNEHNANRIGVFHPSIETLVEYTVPSRNPNWADCEGIEYCGVAQVFDFAVAGEKIWFTEWVENNIGVVDTSIPLPFSIAIDKDKITLEKGQTTQITLEVTKTGSAQMYDASVNSSSTSTFSDIIITHENNFSLSDKTTISIEIMVSEHALSGTHKVLLGAYTDDIAVSQFITVTVM
;
A
#
# COMPACT_ATOMS: atom_id res chain seq x y z
N MET A 1 2.13 6.05 19.10
CA MET A 1 1.92 5.01 18.07
C MET A 1 1.54 3.72 18.74
N TRP A 2 0.55 2.99 18.21
CA TRP A 2 0.16 1.66 18.67
C TRP A 2 0.44 0.66 17.56
N PHE A 3 0.90 -0.55 17.90
CA PHE A 3 1.16 -1.61 16.93
C PHE A 3 1.02 -2.98 17.58
N ALA A 4 0.65 -3.98 16.78
CA ALA A 4 0.58 -5.37 17.19
C ALA A 4 1.91 -6.09 16.93
N GLN A 5 2.27 -7.03 17.79
CA GLN A 5 3.51 -7.79 17.71
C GLN A 5 3.27 -9.21 17.18
N THR A 6 3.79 -9.45 15.97
CA THR A 6 3.68 -10.69 15.18
C THR A 6 3.93 -12.00 15.94
N ASN A 7 4.88 -12.02 16.89
CA ASN A 7 5.33 -13.25 17.56
C ASN A 7 4.69 -13.46 18.95
N THR A 8 4.09 -12.44 19.53
CA THR A 8 3.61 -12.45 20.92
C THR A 8 2.12 -12.13 21.04
N GLY A 9 1.49 -11.65 19.96
CA GLY A 9 0.12 -11.17 20.00
C GLY A 9 -0.09 -9.95 20.88
N MET A 10 0.98 -9.34 21.39
CA MET A 10 0.92 -8.17 22.25
C MET A 10 0.59 -6.94 21.42
N ILE A 11 -0.14 -6.02 22.03
CA ILE A 11 -0.18 -4.63 21.63
C ILE A 11 0.97 -3.92 22.35
N ALA A 12 1.68 -3.06 21.62
CA ALA A 12 2.69 -2.18 22.15
C ALA A 12 2.38 -0.73 21.76
N LYS A 13 2.78 0.18 22.65
CA LYS A 13 2.70 1.63 22.46
C LYS A 13 4.10 2.21 22.44
N PHE A 14 4.40 3.01 21.42
CA PHE A 14 5.56 3.89 21.40
C PHE A 14 5.11 5.33 21.64
N ASP A 15 5.70 5.98 22.64
CA ASP A 15 5.53 7.41 22.89
C ASP A 15 6.65 8.20 22.19
N PRO A 16 6.33 9.00 21.15
CA PRO A 16 7.33 9.73 20.39
C PRO A 16 7.92 10.93 21.13
N LEU A 17 7.35 11.36 22.26
CA LEU A 17 7.90 12.46 23.07
C LEU A 17 8.97 11.97 24.04
N THR A 18 8.79 10.79 24.61
CA THR A 18 9.71 10.19 25.58
C THR A 18 10.62 9.13 24.97
N GLU A 19 10.33 8.70 23.73
CA GLU A 19 11.04 7.63 23.01
C GLU A 19 11.01 6.29 23.77
N THR A 20 9.90 5.99 24.44
CA THR A 20 9.74 4.78 25.26
C THR A 20 8.66 3.87 24.73
N PHE A 21 8.91 2.55 24.83
CA PHE A 21 7.92 1.51 24.58
C PHE A 21 7.19 1.12 25.86
N THR A 22 5.91 0.79 25.71
CA THR A 22 5.09 0.11 26.71
C THR A 22 4.43 -1.08 26.02
N GLU A 23 4.67 -2.29 26.53
CA GLU A 23 4.12 -3.54 26.01
C GLU A 23 3.06 -4.06 26.98
N TYR A 24 1.97 -4.61 26.44
CA TYR A 24 0.86 -5.13 27.23
C TYR A 24 0.76 -6.64 27.04
N ASP A 25 0.93 -7.40 28.12
CA ASP A 25 1.01 -8.86 28.09
C ASP A 25 -0.29 -9.52 27.58
N ASN A 26 -0.18 -10.42 26.60
CA ASN A 26 -1.32 -11.15 26.05
C ASN A 26 -1.31 -12.62 26.51
N SER A 27 -1.81 -12.89 27.72
CA SER A 27 -1.94 -14.26 28.24
C SER A 27 -2.93 -15.13 27.44
N VAL A 28 -3.86 -14.52 26.71
CA VAL A 28 -4.81 -15.24 25.84
C VAL A 28 -4.05 -15.82 24.63
N TRP A 29 -3.13 -15.06 24.04
CA TRP A 29 -2.25 -15.53 22.96
C TRP A 29 -1.43 -16.75 23.37
N GLU A 30 -0.82 -16.73 24.56
CA GLU A 30 -0.04 -17.87 25.06
C GLU A 30 -0.88 -19.16 25.18
N ASN A 31 -2.16 -19.02 25.54
CA ASN A 31 -3.07 -20.17 25.62
C ASN A 31 -3.45 -20.68 24.22
N VAL A 32 -3.66 -19.77 23.26
CA VAL A 32 -3.89 -20.14 21.86
C VAL A 32 -2.66 -20.81 21.26
N GLU A 33 -1.45 -20.32 21.54
CA GLU A 33 -0.19 -20.95 21.09
C GLU A 33 -0.06 -22.38 21.63
N LYS A 34 -0.37 -22.61 22.92
CA LYS A 34 -0.34 -23.97 23.49
C LYS A 34 -1.28 -24.93 22.74
N ILE A 35 -2.48 -24.47 22.39
CA ILE A 35 -3.45 -25.26 21.62
C ILE A 35 -2.94 -25.50 20.20
N PHE A 36 -2.40 -24.47 19.55
CA PHE A 36 -1.81 -24.54 18.21
C PHE A 36 -0.67 -25.57 18.14
N VAL A 37 0.27 -25.51 19.08
CA VAL A 37 1.40 -26.44 19.20
C VAL A 37 0.92 -27.86 19.49
N ALA A 38 -0.03 -28.04 20.41
CA ALA A 38 -0.59 -29.35 20.71
C ALA A 38 -1.27 -29.98 19.49
N SER A 39 -2.06 -29.20 18.74
CA SER A 39 -2.70 -29.64 17.49
C SER A 39 -1.68 -30.06 16.43
N ALA A 40 -0.58 -29.30 16.26
CA ALA A 40 0.48 -29.68 15.34
C ALA A 40 1.08 -31.05 15.70
N ILE A 41 1.37 -31.29 16.98
CA ILE A 41 1.90 -32.56 17.48
C ILE A 41 0.91 -33.71 17.23
N GLU A 42 -0.38 -33.50 17.53
CA GLU A 42 -1.43 -34.51 17.31
C GLU A 42 -1.57 -34.89 15.82
N ASN A 43 -1.32 -33.94 14.92
CA ASN A 43 -1.41 -34.13 13.47
C ASN A 43 -0.07 -34.50 12.80
N ASN A 44 0.97 -34.85 13.58
CA ASN A 44 2.33 -35.16 13.08
C ASN A 44 2.93 -34.04 12.20
N VAL A 45 2.63 -32.79 12.52
CA VAL A 45 3.24 -31.58 11.94
C VAL A 45 4.32 -31.08 12.90
N GLU A 46 5.44 -30.57 12.39
CA GLU A 46 6.50 -30.00 13.22
C GLU A 46 5.96 -28.78 13.99
N PRO A 47 6.00 -28.79 15.34
CA PRO A 47 5.46 -27.70 16.13
C PRO A 47 6.34 -26.45 16.00
N THR A 48 5.70 -25.33 15.66
CA THR A 48 6.33 -24.01 15.61
C THR A 48 5.63 -23.08 16.61
N LYS A 49 6.34 -22.01 17.03
CA LYS A 49 5.71 -20.94 17.79
C LYS A 49 4.62 -20.27 16.96
N LEU A 50 3.56 -19.83 17.61
CA LEU A 50 2.48 -19.11 16.95
C LEU A 50 3.01 -17.76 16.47
N ARG A 51 2.75 -17.47 15.21
CA ARG A 51 3.14 -16.22 14.54
C ARG A 51 2.04 -15.82 13.59
N SER A 52 1.64 -14.56 13.61
CA SER A 52 0.60 -14.02 12.73
C SER A 52 1.01 -12.70 12.13
N MET A 53 0.72 -12.46 10.86
CA MET A 53 0.79 -11.11 10.31
C MET A 53 -0.49 -10.36 10.67
N MET A 54 -0.38 -9.40 11.59
CA MET A 54 -1.48 -8.51 11.93
C MET A 54 -1.49 -7.33 10.98
N TRP A 55 -2.28 -7.43 9.91
CA TRP A 55 -2.28 -6.47 8.80
C TRP A 55 -3.10 -5.20 9.05
N GLY A 56 -4.06 -5.25 9.97
CA GLY A 56 -4.99 -4.15 10.23
C GLY A 56 -5.07 -3.86 11.71
N ILE A 57 -5.04 -2.57 12.05
CA ILE A 57 -5.22 -2.06 13.40
C ILE A 57 -6.00 -0.75 13.35
N ASP A 58 -6.99 -0.61 14.22
CA ASP A 58 -7.74 0.65 14.39
C ASP A 58 -8.24 0.75 15.84
N TYR A 59 -8.80 1.89 16.24
CA TYR A 59 -9.28 2.12 17.59
C TYR A 59 -10.62 2.84 17.65
N PHE A 60 -11.45 2.46 18.62
CA PHE A 60 -12.65 3.20 18.96
C PHE A 60 -12.32 4.35 19.93
N PRO A 61 -13.13 5.41 19.96
CA PRO A 61 -12.99 6.51 20.93
C PRO A 61 -13.13 6.09 22.40
N ASP A 62 -13.63 4.88 22.67
CA ASP A 62 -13.76 4.31 24.01
C ASP A 62 -12.43 3.75 24.57
N GLY A 63 -11.34 3.84 23.81
CA GLY A 63 -10.04 3.31 24.20
C GLY A 63 -9.85 1.82 23.90
N SER A 64 -10.72 1.21 23.08
CA SER A 64 -10.49 -0.14 22.58
C SER A 64 -9.71 -0.14 21.26
N VAL A 65 -8.63 -0.91 21.21
CA VAL A 65 -7.79 -1.15 20.02
C VAL A 65 -8.17 -2.48 19.42
N TRP A 66 -8.44 -2.50 18.12
CA TRP A 66 -8.88 -3.68 17.38
C TRP A 66 -7.86 -4.02 16.31
N PHE A 67 -7.55 -5.30 16.15
CA PHE A 67 -6.57 -5.74 15.16
C PHE A 67 -6.88 -7.12 14.60
N THR A 68 -6.42 -7.36 13.38
CA THR A 68 -6.64 -8.61 12.65
C THR A 68 -5.55 -9.64 12.99
N ASP A 69 -5.92 -10.92 12.90
CA ASP A 69 -5.01 -12.05 13.10
C ASP A 69 -5.31 -13.12 12.04
N GLU A 70 -4.43 -13.23 11.04
CA GLU A 70 -4.58 -14.19 9.95
C GLU A 70 -4.31 -15.63 10.39
N ALA A 71 -3.33 -15.87 11.26
CA ALA A 71 -2.86 -17.22 11.57
C ALA A 71 -3.86 -18.02 12.41
N THR A 72 -4.65 -17.32 13.24
CA THR A 72 -5.69 -17.96 14.04
C THR A 72 -7.10 -17.63 13.58
N ASP A 73 -7.25 -16.94 12.46
CA ASP A 73 -8.56 -16.58 11.91
C ASP A 73 -9.45 -15.83 12.92
N ALA A 74 -8.91 -14.72 13.41
CA ALA A 74 -9.51 -13.99 14.51
C ALA A 74 -9.39 -12.48 14.34
N ILE A 75 -10.21 -11.79 15.13
CA ILE A 75 -10.07 -10.38 15.43
C ILE A 75 -9.81 -10.28 16.93
N TRP A 76 -8.94 -9.37 17.31
CA TRP A 76 -8.61 -9.11 18.69
C TRP A 76 -9.10 -7.72 19.09
N LYS A 77 -9.62 -7.63 20.31
CA LYS A 77 -9.93 -6.37 21.00
C LYS A 77 -9.02 -6.26 22.22
N PHE A 78 -8.29 -5.16 22.32
CA PHE A 78 -7.52 -4.77 23.50
C PHE A 78 -8.17 -3.56 24.15
N SER A 79 -8.53 -3.66 25.44
CA SER A 79 -9.00 -2.53 26.25
C SER A 79 -7.81 -1.82 26.88
N ILE A 80 -7.59 -0.54 26.58
CA ILE A 80 -6.49 0.24 27.16
C ILE A 80 -6.68 0.40 28.68
N ASP A 81 -7.90 0.68 29.12
CA ASP A 81 -8.18 0.94 30.54
C ASP A 81 -8.07 -0.32 31.41
N ASP A 82 -8.51 -1.47 30.87
CA ASP A 82 -8.48 -2.75 31.60
C ASP A 82 -7.20 -3.57 31.34
N GLU A 83 -6.36 -3.13 30.40
CA GLU A 83 -5.19 -3.86 29.90
C GLU A 83 -5.51 -5.33 29.56
N SER A 84 -6.68 -5.57 28.95
CA SER A 84 -7.21 -6.91 28.73
C SER A 84 -7.50 -7.20 27.26
N TYR A 85 -7.29 -8.46 26.88
CA TYR A 85 -7.50 -8.95 25.53
C TYR A 85 -8.75 -9.80 25.45
N ASN A 86 -9.54 -9.56 24.40
CA ASN A 86 -10.63 -10.42 23.99
C ASN A 86 -10.35 -10.90 22.56
N ARG A 87 -10.29 -12.22 22.39
CA ARG A 87 -10.16 -12.85 21.08
C ARG A 87 -11.55 -13.21 20.57
N ILE A 88 -11.83 -12.81 19.34
CA ILE A 88 -13.11 -13.03 18.68
C ILE A 88 -12.83 -13.87 17.44
N SER A 89 -13.47 -15.04 17.35
CA SER A 89 -13.34 -15.90 16.16
C SER A 89 -13.96 -15.20 14.96
N TYR A 90 -13.23 -15.18 13.84
CA TYR A 90 -13.73 -14.58 12.60
C TYR A 90 -14.52 -15.59 11.75
N SER A 91 -14.15 -16.87 11.80
CA SER A 91 -14.89 -17.97 11.17
C SER A 91 -16.21 -18.25 11.87
N ASN A 92 -17.33 -18.05 11.16
CA ASN A 92 -18.65 -18.57 11.55
C ASN A 92 -19.56 -18.96 10.37
N LEU A 93 -19.06 -19.01 9.12
CA LEU A 93 -19.94 -19.17 7.94
C LEU A 93 -19.61 -20.35 7.00
N ASP A 94 -18.35 -20.77 6.86
CA ASP A 94 -17.98 -21.91 6.01
C ASP A 94 -16.63 -22.51 6.42
N GLU A 95 -16.64 -23.63 7.16
CA GLU A 95 -15.41 -24.34 7.61
C GLU A 95 -14.53 -24.82 6.44
N SER A 96 -15.03 -24.78 5.19
CA SER A 96 -14.28 -25.22 4.01
C SER A 96 -13.38 -24.15 3.39
N LYS A 97 -13.48 -22.88 3.82
CA LYS A 97 -12.68 -21.77 3.28
C LYS A 97 -11.86 -21.09 4.38
N SER A 98 -10.55 -21.02 4.17
CA SER A 98 -9.65 -20.23 5.01
C SER A 98 -9.88 -18.74 4.77
N SER A 99 -10.10 -18.00 5.85
CA SER A 99 -10.15 -16.54 5.85
C SER A 99 -8.77 -15.93 6.12
N LEU A 100 -8.61 -14.69 5.69
CA LEU A 100 -7.46 -13.83 5.97
C LEU A 100 -8.01 -12.42 6.23
N PRO A 101 -8.49 -12.14 7.45
CA PRO A 101 -8.87 -10.77 7.82
C PRO A 101 -7.61 -9.90 7.71
N GLN A 102 -7.62 -8.95 6.77
CA GLN A 102 -6.41 -8.19 6.42
C GLN A 102 -6.47 -6.77 6.99
N LYS A 103 -7.06 -5.82 6.26
CA LYS A 103 -7.30 -4.45 6.72
C LYS A 103 -8.57 -4.40 7.57
N LEU A 104 -8.55 -3.54 8.58
CA LEU A 104 -9.69 -3.22 9.45
C LEU A 104 -9.84 -1.70 9.50
N VAL A 105 -11.07 -1.22 9.33
CA VAL A 105 -11.43 0.20 9.48
C VAL A 105 -12.66 0.32 10.36
N ILE A 106 -12.62 1.24 11.31
CA ILE A 106 -13.75 1.60 12.17
C ILE A 106 -14.49 2.79 11.56
N GLU A 107 -15.78 2.61 11.28
CA GLU A 107 -16.68 3.64 10.76
C GLU A 107 -17.93 3.71 11.64
N GLY A 108 -18.02 4.76 12.47
CA GLY A 108 -19.11 4.90 13.45
C GLY A 108 -19.06 3.80 14.51
N SER A 109 -20.08 2.94 14.56
CA SER A 109 -20.14 1.76 15.45
C SER A 109 -19.84 0.46 14.72
N LYS A 110 -19.34 0.52 13.49
CA LYS A 110 -19.11 -0.63 12.63
C LYS A 110 -17.62 -0.86 12.45
N ILE A 111 -17.26 -2.13 12.37
CA ILE A 111 -15.92 -2.59 12.01
C ILE A 111 -16.04 -3.22 10.63
N ILE A 112 -15.36 -2.66 9.65
CA ILE A 112 -15.32 -3.16 8.28
C ILE A 112 -13.99 -3.84 8.06
N ILE A 113 -14.00 -5.05 7.51
CA ILE A 113 -12.80 -5.89 7.35
C ILE A 113 -12.84 -6.54 5.98
N ASN A 114 -11.76 -6.44 5.22
CA ASN A 114 -11.60 -7.28 4.04
C ASN A 114 -11.06 -8.65 4.44
N ASP A 115 -11.77 -9.70 4.04
CA ASP A 115 -11.30 -11.06 4.09
C ASP A 115 -10.62 -11.39 2.76
N PHE A 116 -9.29 -11.26 2.76
CA PHE A 116 -8.50 -11.34 1.54
C PHE A 116 -8.70 -12.66 0.80
N THR A 117 -8.41 -13.79 1.44
CA THR A 117 -8.55 -15.11 0.82
C THR A 117 -9.97 -15.66 0.83
N GLY A 118 -10.80 -15.24 1.80
CA GLY A 118 -12.20 -15.61 1.84
C GLY A 118 -13.02 -14.92 0.74
N GLY A 119 -12.48 -13.87 0.13
CA GLY A 119 -13.10 -13.18 -1.00
C GLY A 119 -14.39 -12.48 -0.59
N ARG A 120 -14.37 -11.73 0.51
CA ARG A 120 -15.54 -11.02 1.02
C ARG A 120 -15.16 -9.77 1.82
N LEU A 121 -16.11 -8.86 1.94
CA LEU A 121 -16.04 -7.70 2.82
C LEU A 121 -17.02 -7.90 3.98
N SER A 122 -16.50 -7.96 5.20
CA SER A 122 -17.29 -8.23 6.41
C SER A 122 -17.61 -6.94 7.15
N PHE A 123 -18.84 -6.86 7.65
CA PHE A 123 -19.35 -5.75 8.46
C PHE A 123 -19.76 -6.30 9.80
N LEU A 124 -19.09 -5.85 10.86
CA LEU A 124 -19.33 -6.29 12.23
C LEU A 124 -19.87 -5.12 13.04
N ASP A 125 -20.84 -5.39 13.91
CA ASP A 125 -21.28 -4.40 14.90
C ASP A 125 -20.33 -4.39 16.12
N TYR A 126 -20.09 -3.20 16.67
CA TYR A 126 -19.38 -3.05 17.94
C TYR A 126 -20.10 -3.75 19.09
N ALA A 127 -21.44 -3.71 19.10
CA ALA A 127 -22.25 -4.42 20.09
C ALA A 127 -22.24 -5.93 19.79
N GLN A 128 -21.21 -6.61 20.29
CA GLN A 128 -21.13 -8.06 20.21
C GLN A 128 -22.16 -8.67 21.16
N ASP A 129 -22.97 -9.60 20.66
CA ASP A 129 -23.89 -10.34 21.51
C ASP A 129 -23.16 -11.51 22.21
N GLU A 130 -23.75 -12.04 23.29
CA GLU A 130 -23.19 -13.20 24.00
C GLU A 130 -23.22 -14.50 23.17
N GLN A 131 -23.76 -14.47 21.94
CA GLN A 131 -23.94 -15.62 21.04
C GLN A 131 -23.00 -15.58 19.81
N GLY A 132 -22.24 -14.51 19.60
CA GLY A 132 -21.26 -14.38 18.52
C GLY A 132 -21.31 -13.05 17.77
N LEU A 133 -20.55 -12.96 16.69
CA LEU A 133 -20.50 -11.76 15.85
C LEU A 133 -21.86 -11.54 15.14
N LEU A 134 -22.55 -10.43 15.44
CA LEU A 134 -23.53 -9.84 14.53
C LEU A 134 -22.76 -9.30 13.33
N HIS A 135 -22.62 -10.15 12.31
CA HIS A 135 -21.91 -9.82 11.09
C HIS A 135 -22.71 -10.27 9.88
N TYR A 136 -22.67 -9.47 8.83
CA TYR A 136 -22.93 -9.96 7.50
C TYR A 136 -21.68 -9.71 6.66
N ALA A 137 -21.50 -10.52 5.63
CA ALA A 137 -20.40 -10.37 4.72
C ALA A 137 -20.94 -10.30 3.30
N ILE A 138 -20.31 -9.43 2.52
CA ILE A 138 -20.59 -9.23 1.12
C ILE A 138 -19.58 -10.08 0.35
N PRO A 139 -20.01 -11.13 -0.38
CA PRO A 139 -19.10 -11.92 -1.19
C PRO A 139 -18.48 -11.09 -2.30
N SER A 140 -17.34 -11.54 -2.81
CA SER A 140 -16.75 -10.99 -4.01
C SER A 140 -17.75 -11.04 -5.17
N VAL A 141 -17.74 -9.98 -5.97
CA VAL A 141 -18.56 -9.89 -7.18
C VAL A 141 -18.07 -10.89 -8.25
N MET A 142 -16.80 -11.29 -8.16
CA MET A 142 -16.16 -12.28 -9.03
C MET A 142 -15.93 -13.60 -8.29
N GLU A 143 -16.24 -14.72 -8.93
CA GLU A 143 -15.94 -16.05 -8.39
C GLU A 143 -14.42 -16.28 -8.27
N ASN A 144 -13.97 -16.89 -7.17
CA ASN A 144 -12.56 -17.19 -6.87
C ASN A 144 -11.65 -15.95 -6.79
N ALA A 145 -12.21 -14.75 -6.70
CA ALA A 145 -11.44 -13.53 -6.50
C ALA A 145 -11.10 -13.34 -5.02
N VAL A 146 -9.91 -12.79 -4.77
CA VAL A 146 -9.59 -12.20 -3.47
C VAL A 146 -10.33 -10.87 -3.32
N THR A 147 -10.56 -10.44 -2.08
CA THR A 147 -11.05 -9.08 -1.76
C THR A 147 -9.98 -8.34 -1.00
N SER A 148 -9.25 -7.45 -1.68
CA SER A 148 -8.14 -6.71 -1.05
C SER A 148 -8.62 -5.49 -0.27
N ASP A 149 -7.75 -4.50 -0.10
CA ASP A 149 -8.03 -3.29 0.67
C ASP A 149 -9.27 -2.55 0.16
N PHE A 150 -9.76 -1.65 1.00
CA PHE A 150 -10.94 -0.86 0.73
C PHE A 150 -10.81 0.55 1.29
N ALA A 151 -11.54 1.49 0.70
CA ALA A 151 -11.64 2.84 1.17
C ALA A 151 -13.10 3.33 1.13
N ILE A 152 -13.44 4.26 2.01
CA ILE A 152 -14.79 4.79 2.16
C ILE A 152 -14.83 6.21 1.61
N ASP A 153 -15.73 6.48 0.68
CA ASP A 153 -15.87 7.81 0.08
C ASP A 153 -16.73 8.76 0.93
N SER A 154 -16.87 10.02 0.49
CA SER A 154 -17.63 11.05 1.23
C SER A 154 -19.12 10.74 1.33
N ASP A 155 -19.65 9.96 0.40
CA ASP A 155 -21.03 9.50 0.36
C ASP A 155 -21.19 8.16 1.10
N LYS A 156 -20.11 7.69 1.75
CA LYS A 156 -20.02 6.42 2.49
C LYS A 156 -20.15 5.18 1.61
N ASN A 157 -19.95 5.28 0.30
CA ASN A 157 -19.75 4.08 -0.51
C ASN A 157 -18.41 3.44 -0.15
N VAL A 158 -18.37 2.11 -0.17
CA VAL A 158 -17.13 1.35 0.01
C VAL A 158 -16.56 0.98 -1.34
N TRP A 159 -15.34 1.44 -1.60
CA TRP A 159 -14.56 1.11 -2.79
C TRP A 159 -13.55 0.04 -2.45
N TYR A 160 -13.56 -1.09 -3.16
CA TYR A 160 -12.67 -2.21 -2.88
C TYR A 160 -12.32 -2.96 -4.16
N THR A 161 -11.26 -3.78 -4.12
CA THR A 161 -10.81 -4.51 -5.31
C THR A 161 -11.16 -5.99 -5.21
N ASN A 162 -11.60 -6.54 -6.33
CA ASN A 162 -11.77 -7.98 -6.52
C ASN A 162 -10.91 -8.42 -7.69
N TRP A 163 -10.00 -9.37 -7.48
CA TRP A 163 -9.16 -9.89 -8.55
C TRP A 163 -8.81 -11.36 -8.34
N VAL A 164 -8.61 -12.07 -9.45
CA VAL A 164 -8.16 -13.46 -9.43
C VAL A 164 -6.65 -13.48 -9.64
N PRO A 165 -5.86 -14.23 -8.85
CA PRO A 165 -4.42 -14.35 -9.07
C PRO A 165 -4.09 -14.77 -10.50
N SER A 166 -3.23 -13.98 -11.18
CA SER A 166 -2.91 -14.15 -12.61
C SER A 166 -4.09 -14.04 -13.58
N GLY A 167 -5.22 -13.50 -13.11
CA GLY A 167 -6.46 -13.37 -13.86
C GLY A 167 -6.89 -11.92 -14.05
N GLN A 168 -8.19 -11.72 -14.21
CA GLN A 168 -8.80 -10.39 -14.31
C GLN A 168 -9.16 -9.86 -12.93
N GLY A 169 -9.42 -8.56 -12.86
CA GLY A 169 -9.99 -7.93 -11.68
C GLY A 169 -10.84 -6.73 -12.02
N ILE A 170 -11.56 -6.27 -11.01
CA ILE A 170 -12.48 -5.14 -11.05
C ILE A 170 -12.29 -4.28 -9.81
N LEU A 171 -12.49 -2.97 -9.99
CA LEU A 171 -12.79 -2.05 -8.90
C LEU A 171 -14.29 -2.12 -8.63
N VAL A 172 -14.67 -2.30 -7.38
CA VAL A 172 -16.06 -2.37 -6.94
C VAL A 172 -16.39 -1.12 -6.15
N LYS A 173 -17.56 -0.53 -6.40
CA LYS A 173 -18.18 0.49 -5.57
C LYS A 173 -19.46 -0.09 -4.98
N PHE A 174 -19.55 -0.12 -3.67
CA PHE A 174 -20.70 -0.63 -2.94
C PHE A 174 -21.43 0.51 -2.21
N ASP A 175 -22.71 0.72 -2.54
CA ASP A 175 -23.63 1.64 -1.86
C ASP A 175 -24.02 1.08 -0.49
N TYR A 176 -23.09 1.23 0.45
CA TYR A 176 -23.25 0.76 1.81
C TYR A 176 -24.44 1.41 2.54
N PRO A 177 -24.65 2.74 2.50
CA PRO A 177 -25.79 3.36 3.14
C PRO A 177 -27.14 2.92 2.56
N GLY A 178 -27.22 2.76 1.24
CA GLY A 178 -28.43 2.27 0.57
C GLY A 178 -28.76 0.84 0.98
N TYR A 179 -27.74 -0.02 1.06
CA TYR A 179 -27.89 -1.41 1.50
C TYR A 179 -28.40 -1.50 2.94
N GLU A 180 -27.75 -0.77 3.87
CA GLU A 180 -28.16 -0.74 5.29
C GLU A 180 -29.56 -0.16 5.46
N PHE A 181 -29.91 0.89 4.72
CA PHE A 181 -31.24 1.47 4.80
C PHE A 181 -32.31 0.45 4.40
N GLN A 182 -32.12 -0.26 3.28
CA GLN A 182 -33.09 -1.25 2.83
C GLN A 182 -33.14 -2.51 3.72
N SER A 183 -32.01 -2.93 4.29
CA SER A 183 -31.95 -4.10 5.19
C SER A 183 -32.81 -3.90 6.46
N THR A 184 -32.94 -2.65 6.94
CA THR A 184 -33.72 -2.32 8.15
C THR A 184 -35.25 -2.22 7.95
N GLN A 185 -35.76 -2.15 6.71
CA GLN A 185 -37.18 -1.87 6.43
C GLN A 185 -38.13 -3.08 6.56
N GLY A 186 -37.63 -4.28 6.93
CA GLY A 186 -38.45 -5.39 7.42
C GLY A 186 -39.44 -6.08 6.45
N GLU A 187 -39.79 -5.49 5.30
CA GLU A 187 -40.61 -6.12 4.23
C GLU A 187 -39.76 -6.66 3.08
N VAL A 188 -38.86 -7.60 3.38
CA VAL A 188 -38.20 -8.40 2.32
C VAL A 188 -39.17 -9.47 1.85
N THR A 189 -40.22 -9.08 1.13
CA THR A 189 -41.11 -10.05 0.44
C THR A 189 -40.58 -10.47 -0.93
N GLN A 190 -39.48 -9.88 -1.40
CA GLN A 190 -38.64 -10.38 -2.51
C GLN A 190 -37.17 -10.04 -2.19
N GLY A 191 -36.29 -11.04 -2.30
CA GLY A 191 -34.91 -11.00 -1.79
C GLY A 191 -34.10 -9.79 -2.27
N LEU A 192 -33.47 -9.11 -1.31
CA LEU A 192 -32.52 -8.03 -1.54
C LEU A 192 -31.32 -8.59 -2.34
N LEU A 193 -31.11 -8.10 -3.57
CA LEU A 193 -30.02 -8.56 -4.41
C LEU A 193 -28.83 -7.62 -4.22
N LEU A 194 -27.69 -8.15 -3.81
CA LEU A 194 -26.46 -7.38 -3.62
C LEU A 194 -26.10 -6.55 -4.88
N GLN A 195 -26.35 -7.11 -6.06
CA GLN A 195 -26.11 -6.47 -7.35
C GLN A 195 -26.83 -5.12 -7.53
N ASP A 196 -27.90 -4.86 -6.78
CA ASP A 196 -28.65 -3.60 -6.84
C ASP A 196 -27.92 -2.45 -6.14
N PHE A 197 -26.86 -2.76 -5.36
CA PHE A 197 -26.04 -1.80 -4.60
C PHE A 197 -24.60 -1.77 -5.06
N VAL A 198 -24.26 -2.46 -6.14
CA VAL A 198 -22.88 -2.64 -6.58
C VAL A 198 -22.70 -2.14 -8.01
N GLU A 199 -21.74 -1.24 -8.19
CA GLU A 199 -21.16 -0.90 -9.48
C GLU A 199 -19.76 -1.50 -9.58
N TRP A 200 -19.32 -1.88 -10.78
CA TRP A 200 -17.96 -2.38 -10.99
C TRP A 200 -17.32 -1.86 -12.27
N TYR A 201 -15.99 -1.76 -12.24
CA TYR A 201 -15.16 -1.21 -13.31
C TYR A 201 -13.99 -2.15 -13.59
N ASN A 202 -13.86 -2.61 -14.84
CA ASN A 202 -12.79 -3.53 -15.23
C ASN A 202 -11.42 -2.86 -15.11
N PHE A 203 -10.44 -3.56 -14.54
CA PHE A 203 -9.08 -3.04 -14.48
C PHE A 203 -8.45 -2.92 -15.87
N PRO A 204 -7.65 -1.87 -16.11
CA PRO A 204 -6.88 -1.74 -17.34
C PRO A 204 -5.76 -2.77 -17.39
N ALA A 205 -5.18 -2.97 -18.58
CA ALA A 205 -4.01 -3.81 -18.75
C ALA A 205 -2.85 -3.35 -17.86
N GLY A 206 -2.25 -4.31 -17.15
CA GLY A 206 -1.11 -4.06 -16.26
C GLY A 206 -1.46 -3.65 -14.83
N LEU A 207 -2.74 -3.58 -14.45
CA LEU A 207 -3.18 -3.56 -13.06
C LEU A 207 -3.63 -4.97 -12.67
N THR A 208 -2.74 -5.74 -12.05
CA THR A 208 -2.93 -7.19 -11.87
C THR A 208 -3.07 -7.64 -10.44
N THR A 209 -2.51 -6.88 -9.49
CA THR A 209 -2.55 -7.18 -8.05
C THR A 209 -2.80 -5.90 -7.26
N PRO A 210 -3.94 -5.20 -7.46
CA PRO A 210 -4.24 -4.01 -6.68
C PRO A 210 -4.54 -4.41 -5.24
N ASN A 211 -3.61 -4.12 -4.34
CA ASN A 211 -3.79 -4.39 -2.93
C ASN A 211 -4.34 -3.16 -2.22
N GLY A 212 -3.52 -2.11 -2.02
CA GLY A 212 -3.93 -0.88 -1.34
C GLY A 212 -4.95 -0.04 -2.11
N VAL A 213 -5.89 0.57 -1.39
CA VAL A 213 -6.96 1.43 -1.94
C VAL A 213 -7.13 2.69 -1.10
N ALA A 214 -7.19 3.86 -1.73
CA ALA A 214 -7.51 5.11 -1.06
C ALA A 214 -8.53 5.95 -1.84
N VAL A 215 -9.37 6.70 -1.13
CA VAL A 215 -10.12 7.82 -1.71
C VAL A 215 -9.30 9.09 -1.55
N GLY A 216 -8.74 9.57 -2.66
CA GLY A 216 -7.88 10.75 -2.71
C GLY A 216 -8.63 12.04 -3.06
N PRO A 217 -7.89 13.10 -3.42
CA PRO A 217 -8.48 14.36 -3.87
C PRO A 217 -9.47 14.18 -5.02
N ASP A 218 -10.48 15.05 -5.06
CA ASP A 218 -11.58 15.04 -6.03
C ASP A 218 -12.44 13.75 -6.04
N GLN A 219 -12.40 12.96 -4.97
CA GLN A 219 -13.05 11.64 -4.86
C GLN A 219 -12.52 10.62 -5.89
N LYS A 220 -11.28 10.80 -6.36
CA LYS A 220 -10.61 9.78 -7.19
C LYS A 220 -10.17 8.62 -6.33
N ILE A 221 -10.25 7.42 -6.88
CA ILE A 221 -9.82 6.19 -6.22
C ILE A 221 -8.40 5.89 -6.63
N TRP A 222 -7.53 5.65 -5.66
CA TRP A 222 -6.11 5.37 -5.89
C TRP A 222 -5.77 3.95 -5.49
N LEU A 223 -4.99 3.28 -6.32
CA LEU A 223 -4.75 1.84 -6.23
C LEU A 223 -3.24 1.57 -6.31
N ALA A 224 -2.71 0.81 -5.36
CA ALA A 224 -1.33 0.34 -5.37
C ALA A 224 -1.23 -1.09 -5.95
N ASP A 225 -0.40 -1.30 -6.97
CA ASP A 225 -0.23 -2.60 -7.61
C ASP A 225 1.01 -3.34 -7.08
N THR A 226 0.80 -4.27 -6.15
CA THR A 226 1.88 -4.87 -5.33
C THR A 226 2.86 -5.77 -6.11
N SER A 227 2.55 -6.16 -7.34
CA SER A 227 3.44 -6.97 -8.18
C SER A 227 4.27 -6.16 -9.19
N SER A 228 4.17 -4.83 -9.16
CA SER A 228 4.83 -3.96 -10.14
C SER A 228 5.48 -2.72 -9.50
N ASN A 229 5.83 -1.74 -10.35
CA ASN A 229 6.25 -0.40 -9.97
C ASN A 229 5.09 0.61 -10.06
N TYR A 230 3.86 0.14 -10.24
CA TYR A 230 2.76 0.99 -10.68
C TYR A 230 1.77 1.28 -9.57
N PHE A 231 1.17 2.46 -9.67
CA PHE A 231 -0.04 2.82 -8.96
C PHE A 231 -0.97 3.54 -9.94
N PHE A 232 -2.26 3.57 -9.62
CA PHE A 232 -3.29 4.01 -10.55
C PHE A 232 -4.25 4.96 -9.86
N SER A 233 -4.75 5.94 -10.60
CA SER A 233 -5.96 6.68 -10.22
C SER A 233 -7.13 6.21 -11.08
N PHE A 234 -8.31 6.12 -10.51
CA PHE A 234 -9.59 5.98 -11.20
C PHE A 234 -10.43 7.22 -10.90
N ASP A 235 -10.98 7.85 -11.94
CA ASP A 235 -11.90 8.98 -11.81
C ASP A 235 -13.35 8.47 -12.01
N PRO A 236 -14.16 8.38 -10.95
CA PRO A 236 -15.54 7.89 -11.04
C PRO A 236 -16.44 8.73 -11.95
N LYS A 237 -16.11 10.00 -12.21
CA LYS A 237 -16.92 10.88 -13.07
C LYS A 237 -16.69 10.60 -14.55
N THR A 238 -15.49 10.14 -14.91
CA THR A 238 -15.10 9.88 -16.30
C THR A 238 -14.89 8.41 -16.61
N GLU A 239 -14.91 7.55 -15.59
CA GLU A 239 -14.66 6.12 -15.64
C GLU A 239 -13.28 5.78 -16.26
N LYS A 240 -12.29 6.64 -16.03
CA LYS A 240 -10.95 6.50 -16.61
C LYS A 240 -9.89 6.18 -15.57
N PHE A 241 -9.09 5.18 -15.88
CA PHE A 241 -7.84 4.90 -15.18
C PHE A 241 -6.70 5.75 -15.74
N THR A 242 -5.86 6.28 -14.86
CA THR A 242 -4.55 6.84 -15.19
C THR A 242 -3.49 6.03 -14.47
N LYS A 243 -2.50 5.55 -15.22
CA LYS A 243 -1.39 4.76 -14.72
C LYS A 243 -0.21 5.68 -14.39
N TYR A 244 0.40 5.45 -13.23
CA TYR A 244 1.62 6.09 -12.75
C TYR A 244 2.67 5.03 -12.40
N VAL A 245 3.90 5.46 -12.12
CA VAL A 245 5.05 4.58 -11.82
C VAL A 245 5.94 5.20 -10.75
N THR A 246 6.46 4.41 -9.83
CA THR A 246 7.45 4.85 -8.82
C THR A 246 8.85 4.95 -9.44
N SER A 247 9.85 5.36 -8.66
CA SER A 247 11.25 5.15 -9.05
C SER A 247 11.57 3.67 -9.24
N ILE A 248 12.63 3.41 -10.01
CA ILE A 248 13.24 2.08 -10.07
C ILE A 248 13.99 1.85 -8.74
N PRO A 249 13.78 0.71 -8.06
CA PRO A 249 14.53 0.36 -6.86
C PRO A 249 16.05 0.37 -7.09
N THR A 250 16.79 0.80 -6.09
CA THR A 250 18.26 0.80 -6.10
C THR A 250 18.79 -0.58 -5.72
N ILE A 251 19.96 -0.97 -6.25
CA ILE A 251 20.50 -2.34 -6.09
C ILE A 251 20.76 -2.74 -4.63
N ASP A 252 20.93 -1.77 -3.75
CA ASP A 252 21.07 -1.98 -2.31
C ASP A 252 19.76 -2.47 -1.65
N SER A 253 18.59 -2.26 -2.24
CA SER A 253 17.33 -2.77 -1.65
C SER A 253 17.05 -4.22 -2.05
N TYR A 254 17.22 -4.57 -3.33
CA TYR A 254 16.82 -5.87 -3.87
C TYR A 254 17.98 -6.83 -4.14
N GLY A 255 19.23 -6.34 -4.17
CA GLY A 255 20.41 -7.10 -4.56
C GLY A 255 20.38 -7.52 -6.03
N ASN A 256 21.34 -8.32 -6.49
CA ASN A 256 21.25 -9.04 -7.77
C ASN A 256 22.42 -10.02 -7.90
N ALA A 257 22.87 -10.60 -6.79
CA ALA A 257 24.06 -11.44 -6.76
C ALA A 257 23.95 -12.63 -7.71
N SER A 258 22.75 -13.19 -7.86
CA SER A 258 22.45 -14.26 -8.80
C SER A 258 22.38 -13.83 -10.26
N GLY A 259 22.19 -12.54 -10.53
CA GLY A 259 21.94 -11.99 -11.86
C GLY A 259 20.56 -12.31 -12.44
N PHE A 260 19.64 -12.92 -11.68
CA PHE A 260 18.29 -13.26 -12.17
C PHE A 260 17.35 -12.05 -12.23
N ILE A 261 17.58 -11.01 -11.43
CA ILE A 261 16.70 -9.85 -11.36
C ILE A 261 17.03 -8.91 -12.52
N LYS A 262 16.18 -8.90 -13.55
CA LYS A 262 16.33 -8.04 -14.73
C LYS A 262 15.50 -6.76 -14.66
N ASN A 263 14.35 -6.85 -14.01
CA ASN A 263 13.42 -5.74 -13.84
C ASN A 263 13.05 -5.65 -12.36
N PRO A 264 13.77 -4.85 -11.55
CA PRO A 264 13.41 -4.68 -10.15
C PRO A 264 12.05 -3.98 -10.04
N VAL A 265 11.29 -4.40 -9.04
CA VAL A 265 9.96 -3.85 -8.73
C VAL A 265 9.94 -3.28 -7.31
N SER A 266 9.38 -2.08 -7.13
CA SER A 266 9.28 -1.33 -5.87
C SER A 266 8.20 -1.88 -4.97
N ARG A 267 7.14 -2.44 -5.57
CA ARG A 267 5.99 -3.03 -4.88
C ARG A 267 5.32 -2.03 -3.93
N PRO A 268 4.68 -0.96 -4.47
CA PRO A 268 3.78 -0.15 -3.67
C PRO A 268 2.68 -1.06 -3.10
N TYR A 269 2.44 -1.00 -1.80
CA TYR A 269 1.59 -1.99 -1.12
C TYR A 269 0.32 -1.36 -0.56
N TRP A 270 0.45 -0.53 0.47
CA TRP A 270 -0.61 0.34 1.00
C TRP A 270 -0.54 1.71 0.34
N ILE A 271 -1.70 2.34 0.25
CA ILE A 271 -1.83 3.72 -0.18
C ILE A 271 -2.90 4.39 0.69
N GLU A 272 -2.58 5.55 1.25
CA GLU A 272 -3.46 6.27 2.16
C GLU A 272 -3.49 7.75 1.76
N HIS A 273 -4.65 8.39 1.91
CA HIS A 273 -4.79 9.82 1.64
C HIS A 273 -4.68 10.63 2.94
N SER A 274 -3.77 11.62 2.96
CA SER A 274 -3.66 12.56 4.07
C SER A 274 -3.31 13.95 3.55
N GLY A 275 -4.05 14.97 3.99
CA GLY A 275 -3.73 16.37 3.68
C GLY A 275 -3.76 16.77 2.21
N GLY A 276 -4.40 15.98 1.34
CA GLY A 276 -4.39 16.18 -0.12
C GLY A 276 -3.33 15.35 -0.86
N ASP A 277 -2.45 14.66 -0.12
CA ASP A 277 -1.37 13.85 -0.65
C ASP A 277 -1.68 12.36 -0.51
N LEU A 278 -1.03 11.54 -1.32
CA LEU A 278 -1.08 10.09 -1.21
C LEU A 278 0.24 9.57 -0.69
N ILE A 279 0.18 8.84 0.40
CA ILE A 279 1.33 8.21 1.03
C ILE A 279 1.28 6.72 0.69
N MET A 280 2.40 6.13 0.31
CA MET A 280 2.51 4.70 0.02
C MET A 280 3.81 4.13 0.59
N ASN A 281 3.76 2.89 1.07
CA ASN A 281 4.95 2.11 1.37
C ASN A 281 5.35 1.29 0.14
N GLU A 282 6.65 1.29 -0.17
CA GLU A 282 7.23 0.55 -1.28
C GLU A 282 8.13 -0.55 -0.72
N HIS A 283 7.58 -1.76 -0.60
CA HIS A 283 8.19 -2.86 0.15
C HIS A 283 9.61 -3.20 -0.32
N ASN A 284 9.82 -3.29 -1.62
CA ASN A 284 11.10 -3.72 -2.19
C ASN A 284 12.03 -2.55 -2.51
N ALA A 285 11.52 -1.32 -2.58
CA ALA A 285 12.36 -0.14 -2.74
C ALA A 285 12.91 0.39 -1.41
N ASN A 286 12.43 -0.13 -0.27
CA ASN A 286 12.67 0.43 1.06
C ASN A 286 12.32 1.92 1.11
N ARG A 287 11.13 2.29 0.62
CA ARG A 287 10.73 3.71 0.55
C ARG A 287 9.34 3.97 1.10
N ILE A 288 9.15 5.18 1.61
CA ILE A 288 7.84 5.81 1.75
C ILE A 288 7.70 6.85 0.65
N GLY A 289 6.76 6.65 -0.27
CA GLY A 289 6.41 7.59 -1.33
C GLY A 289 5.33 8.57 -0.85
N VAL A 290 5.52 9.86 -1.13
CA VAL A 290 4.54 10.93 -0.94
C VAL A 290 4.27 11.55 -2.31
N PHE A 291 3.11 11.26 -2.86
CA PHE A 291 2.66 11.73 -4.15
C PHE A 291 1.68 12.90 -3.98
N HIS A 292 1.95 14.00 -4.68
CA HIS A 292 1.12 15.20 -4.71
C HIS A 292 0.28 15.21 -6.00
N PRO A 293 -1.01 14.83 -5.99
CA PRO A 293 -1.78 14.62 -7.22
C PRO A 293 -2.05 15.89 -8.03
N SER A 294 -2.07 17.06 -7.38
CA SER A 294 -2.39 18.34 -8.01
C SER A 294 -1.30 18.85 -8.96
N ILE A 295 -0.04 18.53 -8.66
CA ILE A 295 1.15 18.92 -9.43
C ILE A 295 1.92 17.72 -9.99
N GLU A 296 1.41 16.52 -9.75
CA GLU A 296 1.99 15.22 -10.12
C GLU A 296 3.49 15.11 -9.77
N THR A 297 3.85 15.48 -8.54
CA THR A 297 5.19 15.27 -7.99
C THR A 297 5.20 14.09 -7.04
N LEU A 298 6.31 13.36 -7.01
CA LEU A 298 6.53 12.22 -6.14
C LEU A 298 7.84 12.43 -5.39
N VAL A 299 7.76 12.41 -4.06
CA VAL A 299 8.92 12.40 -3.17
C VAL A 299 9.01 11.03 -2.53
N GLU A 300 10.14 10.35 -2.64
CA GLU A 300 10.32 9.02 -2.05
C GLU A 300 11.46 9.06 -1.03
N TYR A 301 11.15 8.75 0.22
CA TYR A 301 12.09 8.76 1.34
C TYR A 301 12.66 7.35 1.54
N THR A 302 13.98 7.21 1.47
CA THR A 302 14.66 5.93 1.68
C THR A 302 14.66 5.56 3.17
N VAL A 303 14.21 4.35 3.47
CA VAL A 303 14.35 3.71 4.78
C VAL A 303 15.75 3.12 4.88
N PRO A 304 16.55 3.39 5.93
CA PRO A 304 17.96 2.97 5.97
C PRO A 304 18.19 1.46 6.20
N SER A 305 17.25 0.74 6.79
CA SER A 305 17.47 -0.66 7.17
C SER A 305 17.70 -1.57 5.95
N ARG A 306 18.60 -2.56 6.07
CA ARG A 306 19.04 -3.44 4.96
C ARG A 306 19.24 -4.88 5.46
N ASN A 307 18.18 -5.70 5.42
CA ASN A 307 18.32 -7.11 5.78
C ASN A 307 18.74 -7.99 4.59
N PRO A 308 19.95 -8.55 4.58
CA PRO A 308 20.43 -9.33 3.44
C PRO A 308 19.74 -10.69 3.30
N ASN A 309 19.07 -11.20 4.33
CA ASN A 309 18.40 -12.51 4.28
C ASN A 309 17.10 -12.49 3.47
N TRP A 310 16.60 -11.29 3.14
CA TRP A 310 15.34 -11.08 2.44
C TRP A 310 15.52 -10.55 1.01
N ALA A 311 16.75 -10.60 0.48
CA ALA A 311 17.11 -10.12 -0.83
C ALA A 311 18.30 -10.90 -1.43
N ASP A 312 18.58 -10.68 -2.72
CA ASP A 312 19.65 -11.36 -3.46
C ASP A 312 21.02 -10.66 -3.26
N CYS A 313 21.48 -10.64 -2.01
CA CYS A 313 22.56 -9.76 -1.54
C CYS A 313 23.94 -10.42 -1.40
N GLU A 314 24.13 -11.65 -1.87
CA GLU A 314 25.42 -12.34 -1.70
C GLU A 314 26.59 -11.52 -2.30
N GLY A 315 27.53 -11.09 -1.44
CA GLY A 315 28.68 -10.29 -1.86
C GLY A 315 28.39 -8.81 -2.13
N ILE A 316 27.20 -8.30 -1.81
CA ILE A 316 26.82 -6.89 -1.90
C ILE A 316 26.80 -6.29 -0.49
N GLU A 317 27.67 -5.32 -0.23
CA GLU A 317 27.68 -4.59 1.05
C GLU A 317 26.47 -3.66 1.14
N TYR A 318 25.93 -3.48 2.35
CA TYR A 318 24.76 -2.63 2.61
C TYR A 318 23.57 -2.99 1.71
N CYS A 319 23.23 -4.27 1.63
CA CYS A 319 22.15 -4.77 0.78
C CYS A 319 21.07 -5.48 1.59
N GLY A 320 19.81 -5.20 1.29
CA GLY A 320 18.69 -5.90 1.90
C GLY A 320 17.37 -5.15 1.93
N VAL A 321 16.31 -5.85 2.30
CA VAL A 321 14.96 -5.30 2.43
C VAL A 321 14.67 -4.99 3.90
N ALA A 322 14.14 -3.80 4.18
CA ALA A 322 13.54 -3.42 5.46
C ALA A 322 12.08 -3.88 5.56
N GLN A 323 11.38 -3.79 4.41
CA GLN A 323 9.94 -3.99 4.26
C GLN A 323 9.13 -3.18 5.28
N VAL A 324 8.87 -1.93 4.93
CA VAL A 324 7.90 -1.11 5.67
C VAL A 324 6.53 -1.77 5.58
N PHE A 325 6.02 -2.27 6.70
CA PHE A 325 4.86 -3.15 6.73
C PHE A 325 3.55 -2.37 6.71
N ASP A 326 3.42 -1.40 7.62
CA ASP A 326 2.29 -0.49 7.70
C ASP A 326 2.76 0.88 8.18
N PHE A 327 1.93 1.91 7.95
CA PHE A 327 2.23 3.28 8.34
C PHE A 327 0.99 4.05 8.78
N ALA A 328 1.20 5.09 9.59
CA ALA A 328 0.16 6.01 10.01
C ALA A 328 0.69 7.45 10.02
N VAL A 329 -0.15 8.36 9.55
CA VAL A 329 0.18 9.78 9.40
C VAL A 329 -0.33 10.57 10.60
N ALA A 330 0.53 11.40 11.18
CA ALA A 330 0.21 12.31 12.27
C ALA A 330 0.81 13.70 11.98
N GLY A 331 0.03 14.56 11.32
CA GLY A 331 0.52 15.85 10.83
C GLY A 331 1.60 15.65 9.76
N GLU A 332 2.77 16.25 9.96
CA GLU A 332 3.94 16.14 9.06
C GLU A 332 4.80 14.89 9.35
N LYS A 333 4.32 13.96 10.18
CA LYS A 333 5.05 12.74 10.52
C LYS A 333 4.35 11.51 9.96
N ILE A 334 5.09 10.68 9.24
CA ILE A 334 4.64 9.37 8.75
C ILE A 334 5.40 8.33 9.55
N TRP A 335 4.73 7.76 10.55
CA TRP A 335 5.29 6.69 11.36
C TRP A 335 5.04 5.34 10.71
N PHE A 336 6.01 4.45 10.77
CA PHE A 336 5.90 3.15 10.13
C PHE A 336 6.57 2.04 10.94
N THR A 337 6.16 0.81 10.69
CA THR A 337 6.78 -0.40 11.25
C THR A 337 7.57 -1.14 10.17
N GLU A 338 8.70 -1.74 10.55
CA GLU A 338 9.50 -2.60 9.67
C GLU A 338 9.26 -4.05 10.05
N TRP A 339 8.91 -4.88 9.07
CA TRP A 339 8.66 -6.30 9.34
C TRP A 339 9.94 -7.10 9.55
N VAL A 340 11.00 -6.77 8.82
CA VAL A 340 12.19 -7.62 8.74
C VAL A 340 13.21 -7.30 9.83
N GLU A 341 13.35 -6.03 10.18
CA GLU A 341 14.41 -5.53 11.07
C GLU A 341 13.89 -5.14 12.46
N ASN A 342 12.60 -5.39 12.75
CA ASN A 342 11.96 -5.14 14.04
C ASN A 342 12.14 -3.69 14.56
N ASN A 343 12.07 -2.73 13.64
CA ASN A 343 12.16 -1.31 13.95
C ASN A 343 10.79 -0.63 13.79
N ILE A 344 10.67 0.53 14.42
CA ILE A 344 9.73 1.56 14.01
C ILE A 344 10.54 2.73 13.45
N GLY A 345 9.99 3.40 12.44
CA GLY A 345 10.61 4.56 11.82
C GLY A 345 9.65 5.72 11.67
N VAL A 346 10.19 6.87 11.34
CA VAL A 346 9.41 8.08 11.05
C VAL A 346 10.03 8.85 9.90
N VAL A 347 9.19 9.24 8.94
CA VAL A 347 9.51 10.30 7.98
C VAL A 347 8.93 11.60 8.53
N ASP A 348 9.76 12.64 8.65
CA ASP A 348 9.35 13.96 9.09
C ASP A 348 9.37 14.92 7.88
N THR A 349 8.19 15.16 7.30
CA THR A 349 8.02 15.98 6.09
C THR A 349 8.09 17.48 6.37
N SER A 350 8.22 17.89 7.64
CA SER A 350 8.52 19.28 8.02
C SER A 350 9.97 19.67 7.66
N ILE A 351 10.85 18.68 7.48
CA ILE A 351 12.24 18.87 7.11
C ILE A 351 12.29 19.24 5.62
N PRO A 352 12.85 20.41 5.25
CA PRO A 352 12.95 20.81 3.85
C PRO A 352 13.78 19.82 3.02
N LEU A 353 13.33 19.56 1.80
CA LEU A 353 14.03 18.70 0.85
C LEU A 353 15.45 19.25 0.57
N PRO A 354 16.45 18.39 0.34
CA PRO A 354 17.83 18.81 0.06
C PRO A 354 18.01 19.46 -1.31
N PHE A 355 17.08 19.20 -2.23
CA PHE A 355 17.02 19.83 -3.55
C PHE A 355 15.57 19.90 -4.05
N SER A 356 15.35 20.78 -5.02
CA SER A 356 14.12 20.89 -5.80
C SER A 356 14.42 20.63 -7.27
N ILE A 357 13.41 20.22 -8.04
CA ILE A 357 13.53 20.04 -9.48
C ILE A 357 12.61 20.99 -10.26
N ALA A 358 12.97 21.26 -11.51
CA ALA A 358 12.09 21.89 -12.49
C ALA A 358 12.27 21.21 -13.85
N ILE A 359 11.16 20.97 -14.55
CA ILE A 359 11.13 20.39 -15.89
C ILE A 359 10.54 21.41 -16.85
N ASP A 360 11.16 21.60 -18.01
CA ASP A 360 10.74 22.61 -18.99
C ASP A 360 9.43 22.28 -19.72
N LYS A 361 9.00 21.01 -19.69
CA LYS A 361 7.80 20.51 -20.36
C LYS A 361 7.06 19.53 -19.46
N ASP A 362 5.79 19.81 -19.19
CA ASP A 362 4.87 18.90 -18.47
C ASP A 362 4.17 17.91 -19.41
N LYS A 363 4.05 18.25 -20.70
CA LYS A 363 3.39 17.44 -21.72
C LYS A 363 4.13 17.50 -23.04
N ILE A 364 4.26 16.35 -23.70
CA ILE A 364 4.80 16.24 -25.05
C ILE A 364 3.96 15.27 -25.89
N THR A 365 3.99 15.49 -27.20
CA THR A 365 3.35 14.59 -28.17
C THR A 365 4.39 14.26 -29.24
N LEU A 366 4.57 12.96 -29.51
CA LEU A 366 5.57 12.45 -30.43
C LEU A 366 4.94 11.40 -31.35
N GLU A 367 5.35 11.41 -32.61
CA GLU A 367 5.07 10.32 -33.54
C GLU A 367 6.07 9.17 -33.32
N LYS A 368 5.74 7.99 -33.81
CA LYS A 368 6.63 6.82 -33.79
C LYS A 368 7.94 7.14 -34.52
N GLY A 369 9.06 6.76 -33.92
CA GLY A 369 10.40 7.07 -34.43
C GLY A 369 10.93 8.46 -34.06
N GLN A 370 10.11 9.34 -33.46
CA GLN A 370 10.56 10.67 -33.08
C GLN A 370 11.28 10.69 -31.74
N THR A 371 12.20 11.65 -31.64
CA THR A 371 12.97 11.94 -30.44
C THR A 371 12.81 13.41 -30.08
N THR A 372 12.73 13.70 -28.79
CA THR A 372 12.78 15.07 -28.26
C THR A 372 13.70 15.16 -27.05
N GLN A 373 14.09 16.37 -26.72
CA GLN A 373 14.91 16.69 -25.55
C GLN A 373 14.05 17.44 -24.52
N ILE A 374 14.23 17.08 -23.26
CA ILE A 374 13.62 17.69 -22.09
C ILE A 374 14.74 18.17 -21.19
N THR A 375 14.55 19.34 -20.60
CA THR A 375 15.51 19.92 -19.67
C THR A 375 15.05 19.65 -18.25
N LEU A 376 15.84 18.87 -17.50
CA LEU A 376 15.70 18.72 -16.07
C LEU A 376 16.69 19.65 -15.36
N GLU A 377 16.16 20.51 -14.51
CA GLU A 377 16.95 21.37 -13.66
C GLU A 377 16.86 20.88 -12.21
N VAL A 378 18.01 20.69 -11.57
CA VAL A 378 18.11 20.32 -10.16
C VAL A 378 18.78 21.48 -9.42
N THR A 379 18.06 22.06 -8.46
CA THR A 379 18.53 23.19 -7.65
C THR A 379 18.65 22.75 -6.21
N LYS A 380 19.83 22.92 -5.64
CA LYS A 380 20.11 22.63 -4.24
C LYS A 380 19.36 23.59 -3.33
N THR A 381 18.75 23.04 -2.29
CA THR A 381 18.02 23.79 -1.25
C THR A 381 18.53 23.47 0.15
N GLY A 382 19.21 22.34 0.31
CA GLY A 382 19.81 21.90 1.57
C GLY A 382 21.14 22.58 1.91
N SER A 383 21.59 22.38 3.15
CA SER A 383 22.76 23.03 3.72
C SER A 383 24.10 22.33 3.47
N ALA A 384 24.10 21.09 2.98
CA ALA A 384 25.35 20.37 2.71
C ALA A 384 26.18 21.14 1.67
N GLN A 385 27.50 20.97 1.62
CA GLN A 385 28.29 21.67 0.60
C GLN A 385 27.97 21.17 -0.81
N MET A 386 27.79 19.86 -0.93
CA MET A 386 27.54 19.16 -2.19
C MET A 386 26.72 17.91 -1.89
N TYR A 387 25.91 17.49 -2.86
CA TYR A 387 25.24 16.19 -2.86
C TYR A 387 25.72 15.37 -4.05
N ASP A 388 26.06 14.10 -3.84
CA ASP A 388 26.20 13.15 -4.92
C ASP A 388 24.80 12.65 -5.27
N ALA A 389 24.38 12.87 -6.51
CA ALA A 389 23.03 12.61 -6.96
C ALA A 389 23.05 11.90 -8.31
N SER A 390 21.93 11.28 -8.62
CA SER A 390 21.71 10.58 -9.86
C SER A 390 20.38 11.00 -10.47
N VAL A 391 20.28 10.99 -11.79
CA VAL A 391 19.01 11.23 -12.48
C VAL A 391 18.09 10.05 -12.22
N ASN A 392 16.87 10.38 -11.85
CA ASN A 392 15.79 9.42 -11.67
C ASN A 392 14.91 9.44 -12.91
N SER A 393 14.63 8.27 -13.49
CA SER A 393 13.64 8.16 -14.55
C SER A 393 12.93 6.80 -14.56
N SER A 394 11.63 6.83 -14.85
CA SER A 394 10.83 5.63 -15.09
C SER A 394 9.62 5.95 -15.99
N SER A 395 9.02 4.91 -16.59
CA SER A 395 7.91 5.09 -17.53
C SER A 395 6.81 4.06 -17.29
N THR A 396 5.56 4.46 -17.55
CA THR A 396 4.41 3.54 -17.57
C THR A 396 4.23 2.81 -18.89
N SER A 397 4.97 3.20 -19.93
CA SER A 397 5.00 2.53 -21.22
C SER A 397 5.59 1.13 -21.11
N THR A 398 5.38 0.30 -22.14
CA THR A 398 6.19 -0.91 -22.25
C THR A 398 7.66 -0.52 -22.45
N PHE A 399 8.59 -1.38 -22.03
CA PHE A 399 10.03 -1.10 -22.04
C PHE A 399 10.56 -0.69 -23.43
N SER A 400 9.86 -1.08 -24.51
CA SER A 400 10.25 -0.79 -25.89
C SER A 400 9.54 0.42 -26.52
N ASP A 401 8.51 0.98 -25.90
CA ASP A 401 7.71 2.03 -26.54
C ASP A 401 8.32 3.41 -26.36
N ILE A 402 8.75 3.72 -25.13
CA ILE A 402 9.42 4.98 -24.77
C ILE A 402 10.77 4.64 -24.16
N ILE A 403 11.83 5.18 -24.77
CA ILE A 403 13.21 5.03 -24.31
C ILE A 403 13.66 6.39 -23.77
N ILE A 404 14.17 6.38 -22.53
CA ILE A 404 14.67 7.57 -21.84
C ILE A 404 16.18 7.44 -21.73
N THR A 405 16.92 8.44 -22.22
CA THR A 405 18.39 8.46 -22.15
C THR A 405 18.87 9.74 -21.49
N HIS A 406 19.76 9.62 -20.50
CA HIS A 406 20.34 10.74 -19.79
C HIS A 406 21.73 10.38 -19.24
N GLU A 407 22.48 11.39 -18.78
CA GLU A 407 23.63 11.15 -17.92
C GLU A 407 23.16 10.65 -16.55
N ASN A 408 23.87 9.69 -15.95
CA ASN A 408 23.37 9.03 -14.73
C ASN A 408 23.72 9.79 -13.47
N ASN A 409 25.00 10.04 -13.19
CA ASN A 409 25.45 10.57 -11.90
C ASN A 409 26.01 11.99 -12.07
N PHE A 410 25.76 12.86 -11.10
CA PHE A 410 26.27 14.22 -11.06
C PHE A 410 26.47 14.70 -9.63
N SER A 411 27.38 15.66 -9.44
CA SER A 411 27.57 16.31 -8.16
C SER A 411 26.82 17.65 -8.14
N LEU A 412 25.94 17.84 -7.17
CA LEU A 412 25.10 19.03 -7.03
C LEU A 412 25.72 20.00 -6.02
N SER A 413 26.38 21.05 -6.51
CA SER A 413 26.97 22.11 -5.66
C SER A 413 26.01 23.28 -5.42
N ASP A 414 25.34 23.76 -6.47
CA ASP A 414 24.33 24.82 -6.43
C ASP A 414 23.15 24.46 -7.33
N LYS A 415 23.42 24.28 -8.62
CA LYS A 415 22.42 24.02 -9.65
C LYS A 415 23.03 23.24 -10.79
N THR A 416 22.31 22.25 -11.28
CA THR A 416 22.72 21.41 -12.41
C THR A 416 21.57 21.32 -13.41
N THR A 417 21.90 21.46 -14.69
CA THR A 417 20.95 21.31 -15.80
C THR A 417 21.32 20.08 -16.61
N ILE A 418 20.35 19.20 -16.84
CA ILE A 418 20.53 17.88 -17.42
C ILE A 418 19.60 17.77 -18.62
N SER A 419 20.16 17.32 -19.74
CA SER A 419 19.39 17.04 -20.96
C SER A 419 18.93 15.60 -20.94
N ILE A 420 17.61 15.39 -21.03
CA ILE A 420 16.98 14.07 -21.07
C ILE A 420 16.40 13.85 -22.45
N GLU A 421 16.86 12.81 -23.13
CA GLU A 421 16.33 12.39 -24.41
C GLU A 421 15.15 11.44 -24.20
N ILE A 422 14.02 11.74 -24.84
CA ILE A 422 12.86 10.85 -24.92
C ILE A 422 12.65 10.47 -26.38
N MET A 423 12.81 9.19 -26.67
CA MET A 423 12.55 8.59 -27.98
C MET A 423 11.30 7.72 -27.90
N VAL A 424 10.42 7.84 -28.90
CA VAL A 424 9.33 6.90 -29.15
C VAL A 424 9.75 5.92 -30.23
N SER A 425 9.64 4.62 -29.94
CA SER A 425 9.97 3.56 -30.90
C SER A 425 9.05 3.58 -32.12
N GLU A 426 9.59 3.17 -33.29
CA GLU A 426 8.84 2.96 -34.53
C GLU A 426 7.67 1.97 -34.37
N HIS A 427 7.78 1.07 -33.40
CA HIS A 427 6.78 0.03 -33.12
C HIS A 427 5.93 0.34 -31.89
N ALA A 428 6.04 1.55 -31.34
CA ALA A 428 5.33 1.93 -30.14
C ALA A 428 3.81 1.82 -30.31
N LEU A 429 3.15 1.37 -29.25
CA LEU A 429 1.69 1.45 -29.16
C LEU A 429 1.29 2.92 -28.98
N SER A 430 0.30 3.36 -29.75
CA SER A 430 -0.27 4.70 -29.59
C SER A 430 -1.02 4.77 -28.26
N GLY A 431 -0.90 5.88 -27.55
CA GLY A 431 -1.40 5.98 -26.19
C GLY A 431 -0.87 7.17 -25.44
N THR A 432 -1.29 7.30 -24.19
CA THR A 432 -0.78 8.32 -23.26
C THR A 432 -0.09 7.62 -22.10
N HIS A 433 1.15 8.03 -21.85
CA HIS A 433 2.02 7.46 -20.82
C HIS A 433 2.45 8.56 -19.86
N LYS A 434 2.75 8.14 -18.63
CA LYS A 434 3.40 8.97 -17.63
C LYS A 434 4.87 8.59 -17.60
N VAL A 435 5.72 9.60 -17.67
CA VAL A 435 7.17 9.46 -17.50
C VAL A 435 7.55 10.23 -16.25
N LEU A 436 8.11 9.53 -15.27
CA LEU A 436 8.63 10.11 -14.04
C LEU A 436 10.06 10.58 -14.32
N LEU A 437 10.37 11.85 -14.04
CA LEU A 437 11.71 12.41 -14.17
C LEU A 437 12.09 13.15 -12.89
N GLY A 438 13.34 13.05 -12.47
CA GLY A 438 13.79 13.72 -11.26
C GLY A 438 15.25 13.45 -10.95
N ALA A 439 15.59 13.61 -9.68
CA ALA A 439 16.89 13.25 -9.16
C ALA A 439 16.75 12.49 -7.84
N TYR A 440 17.71 11.64 -7.53
CA TYR A 440 17.78 10.94 -6.26
C TYR A 440 19.19 11.00 -5.68
N THR A 441 19.23 10.92 -4.36
CA THR A 441 20.42 10.67 -3.52
C THR A 441 20.17 9.35 -2.77
N ASP A 442 21.10 8.91 -1.94
CA ASP A 442 20.90 7.71 -1.13
C ASP A 442 19.67 7.82 -0.20
N ASP A 443 19.35 9.04 0.27
CA ASP A 443 18.29 9.26 1.26
C ASP A 443 16.91 9.57 0.65
N ILE A 444 16.87 10.16 -0.55
CA ILE A 444 15.63 10.72 -1.09
C ILE A 444 15.64 10.83 -2.61
N ALA A 445 14.49 10.57 -3.22
CA ALA A 445 14.19 10.89 -4.61
C ALA A 445 13.13 12.00 -4.69
N VAL A 446 13.34 12.99 -5.55
CA VAL A 446 12.36 14.05 -5.85
C VAL A 446 12.11 14.04 -7.35
N SER A 447 10.86 13.83 -7.73
CA SER A 447 10.46 13.59 -9.12
C SER A 447 9.16 14.27 -9.48
N GLN A 448 8.95 14.47 -10.77
CA GLN A 448 7.72 14.98 -11.35
C GLN A 448 7.35 14.17 -12.58
N PHE A 449 6.05 13.92 -12.75
CA PHE A 449 5.55 13.27 -13.95
C PHE A 449 5.37 14.27 -15.08
N ILE A 450 5.72 13.82 -16.28
CA ILE A 450 5.30 14.43 -17.53
C ILE A 450 4.36 13.47 -18.27
N THR A 451 3.51 14.03 -19.12
CA THR A 451 2.61 13.25 -19.97
C THR A 451 3.19 13.14 -21.37
N VAL A 452 3.41 11.91 -21.84
CA VAL A 452 3.88 11.63 -23.21
C VAL A 452 2.75 10.99 -23.99
N THR A 453 2.29 11.65 -25.05
CA THR A 453 1.29 11.10 -25.98
C THR A 453 1.99 10.59 -27.24
N VAL A 454 1.86 9.31 -27.51
CA VAL A 454 2.34 8.65 -28.73
C VAL A 454 1.23 8.61 -29.75
N MET A 455 1.47 9.21 -30.92
CA MET A 455 0.55 9.22 -32.07
C MET A 455 0.79 8.03 -33.00
#